data_AF-C4JWC5-F1
#
_entry.id   AF-C4JWC5-F1
#
_cell.length_a   1.000
_cell.length_b   1.000
_cell.length_c   1.000
_cell.angle_alpha   90.00
_cell.angle_beta   90.00
_cell.angle_gamma   90.00
#
_symmetry.space_group_name_H-M   'P 1'
#
loop_
_entity.id
_entity.type
_entity.pdbx_description
1 polymer ?
#
loop_
_entity_poly.entity_id
_entity_poly.type
_entity_poly.pdbx_seq_one_letter_code
_entity_poly.pdbx_strand_id
1 'polypeptide(L)'
;MSYSDALTLALDDPLPVQNQILNIIYNYLPPNSSTSLEDTARKLDQLHPDKRPDEPRVPKESSEDFVYSFWEPFHMLARLIPQDHPAMDMLVQLIIKLRDMPSRQVHLQGWGDFALWADLPLFGETFSTAYDVE
;
A
#
# COMPACT_ATOMS: atom_id res chain seq x y z
N MET A 1 -13.59 20.90 -0.01
CA MET A 1 -13.03 19.58 -0.36
C MET A 1 -12.61 18.91 0.92
N SER A 2 -13.07 17.68 1.14
CA SER A 2 -12.52 16.84 2.21
C SER A 2 -11.06 16.53 1.88
N TYR A 3 -10.21 16.35 2.88
CA TYR A 3 -8.81 15.91 2.67
C TYR A 3 -8.74 14.56 1.96
N SER A 4 -9.76 13.72 2.13
CA SER A 4 -9.91 12.47 1.37
C SER A 4 -10.07 12.71 -0.12
N ASP A 5 -10.80 13.76 -0.52
CA ASP A 5 -11.06 14.05 -1.94
C ASP A 5 -9.77 14.49 -2.65
N ALA A 6 -8.89 15.22 -1.97
CA ALA A 6 -7.60 15.67 -2.52
C ALA A 6 -6.59 14.51 -2.67
N LEU A 7 -6.65 13.52 -1.78
CA LEU A 7 -5.80 12.33 -1.84
C LEU A 7 -6.27 11.34 -2.90
N THR A 8 -7.59 11.19 -3.06
CA THR A 8 -8.16 10.39 -4.16
C THR A 8 -7.90 11.05 -5.52
N LEU A 9 -7.86 12.39 -5.61
CA LEU A 9 -7.55 13.09 -6.85
C LEU A 9 -6.11 12.90 -7.35
N ALA A 10 -5.19 12.50 -6.47
CA ALA A 10 -3.78 12.32 -6.80
C ALA A 10 -3.46 10.92 -7.38
N LEU A 11 -4.38 9.97 -7.25
CA LEU A 11 -4.40 8.75 -8.06
C LEU A 11 -5.38 8.99 -9.22
N ASP A 12 -4.94 8.85 -10.47
CA ASP A 12 -5.84 8.99 -11.62
C ASP A 12 -6.69 7.71 -11.76
N ASP A 13 -8.00 7.82 -11.51
CA ASP A 13 -8.97 6.70 -11.48
C ASP A 13 -8.52 5.47 -10.63
N PRO A 14 -8.39 5.63 -9.30
CA PRO A 14 -7.80 4.61 -8.45
C PRO A 14 -8.61 3.33 -8.41
N LEU A 15 -7.91 2.20 -8.51
CA LEU A 15 -8.50 0.88 -8.33
C LEU A 15 -9.13 0.75 -6.92
N PRO A 16 -10.17 -0.07 -6.75
CA PRO A 16 -10.81 -0.26 -5.44
C PRO A 16 -9.83 -0.64 -4.32
N VAL A 17 -8.83 -1.48 -4.61
CA VAL A 17 -7.81 -1.88 -3.64
C VAL A 17 -6.86 -0.74 -3.28
N GLN A 18 -6.50 0.13 -4.24
CA GLN A 18 -5.67 1.31 -4.01
C GLN A 18 -6.34 2.28 -3.05
N ASN A 19 -7.64 2.51 -3.23
CA ASN A 19 -8.44 3.32 -2.30
C ASN A 19 -8.46 2.71 -0.89
N GLN A 20 -8.52 1.39 -0.76
CA GLN A 20 -8.48 0.73 0.55
C GLN A 20 -7.12 0.89 1.22
N ILE A 21 -6.02 0.69 0.47
CA ILE A 21 -4.65 0.89 0.96
C ILE A 21 -4.46 2.34 1.42
N LEU A 22 -4.82 3.30 0.57
CA LEU A 22 -4.75 4.72 0.86
C LEU A 22 -5.48 5.06 2.16
N ASN A 23 -6.72 4.59 2.31
CA ASN A 23 -7.52 4.84 3.50
C ASN A 23 -6.91 4.21 4.77
N ILE A 24 -6.34 3.01 4.67
CA ILE A 24 -5.71 2.35 5.82
C ILE A 24 -4.48 3.15 6.27
N ILE A 25 -3.59 3.51 5.35
CA ILE A 25 -2.37 4.26 5.68
C ILE A 25 -2.74 5.66 6.16
N TYR A 26 -3.64 6.37 5.46
CA TYR A 26 -4.07 7.72 5.84
C TYR A 26 -4.63 7.79 7.25
N ASN A 27 -5.43 6.80 7.68
CA ASN A 27 -5.96 6.77 9.04
C ASN A 27 -4.89 6.47 10.10
N TYR A 28 -3.74 5.91 9.72
CA TYR A 28 -2.63 5.61 10.60
C TYR A 28 -1.69 6.82 10.82
N LEU A 29 -1.48 7.66 9.80
CA LEU A 29 -0.49 8.75 9.83
C LEU A 29 -0.70 9.88 10.87
N PRO A 30 -1.93 10.24 11.31
CA PRO A 30 -2.09 11.29 12.31
C PRO A 30 -1.44 10.89 13.64
N PRO A 31 -0.73 11.82 14.33
CA PRO A 31 -0.03 11.52 15.58
C PRO A 31 -0.96 11.10 16.74
N ASN A 32 -2.25 11.41 16.63
CA ASN A 32 -3.30 11.02 17.57
C ASN A 32 -4.20 9.90 17.02
N SER A 33 -3.75 9.17 16.00
CA SER A 33 -4.49 8.04 15.46
C SER A 33 -4.76 7.00 16.55
N SER A 34 -5.98 6.47 16.57
CA SER A 34 -6.34 5.31 17.38
C SER A 34 -5.93 3.99 16.73
N THR A 35 -5.41 4.02 15.50
CA THR A 35 -4.99 2.82 14.77
C THR A 35 -3.55 2.50 15.13
N SER A 36 -3.31 1.31 15.66
CA SER A 36 -1.95 0.84 15.98
C SER A 36 -1.18 0.42 14.72
N LEU A 37 0.15 0.46 14.79
CA LEU A 37 1.05 -0.04 13.74
C LEU A 37 0.74 -1.51 13.39
N GLU A 38 0.54 -2.34 14.40
CA GLU A 38 0.15 -3.76 14.27
C GLU A 38 -1.16 -3.93 13.51
N ASP A 39 -2.17 -3.12 13.83
CA ASP A 39 -3.47 -3.20 13.20
C ASP A 39 -3.43 -2.70 11.76
N THR A 40 -2.67 -1.64 11.48
CA THR A 40 -2.47 -1.11 10.13
C THR A 40 -1.77 -2.14 9.24
N ALA A 41 -0.63 -2.68 9.68
CA ALA A 41 0.10 -3.70 8.92
C ALA A 41 -0.75 -4.94 8.67
N ARG A 42 -1.48 -5.41 9.69
CA ARG A 42 -2.40 -6.55 9.54
C ARG A 42 -3.53 -6.26 8.56
N LYS A 43 -4.13 -5.06 8.58
CA LYS A 43 -5.18 -4.67 7.63
C LYS A 43 -4.66 -4.65 6.20
N LEU A 44 -3.47 -4.08 5.96
CA LEU A 44 -2.84 -4.07 4.64
C LEU A 44 -2.56 -5.48 4.13
N ASP A 45 -2.00 -6.33 4.99
CA ASP A 45 -1.75 -7.74 4.68
C ASP A 45 -3.04 -8.52 4.36
N GLN A 46 -4.14 -8.22 5.07
CA GLN A 46 -5.46 -8.80 4.81
C GLN A 46 -6.09 -8.38 3.49
N LEU A 47 -5.60 -7.31 2.83
CA LEU A 47 -6.09 -6.92 1.51
C LEU A 47 -5.63 -7.86 0.39
N HIS A 48 -4.58 -8.65 0.62
CA HIS A 48 -4.12 -9.60 -0.39
C HIS A 48 -5.27 -10.53 -0.82
N PRO A 49 -5.50 -10.77 -2.14
CA PRO A 49 -6.66 -11.49 -2.64
C PRO A 49 -6.87 -12.87 -2.00
N ASP A 50 -5.79 -13.63 -1.81
CA ASP A 50 -5.84 -14.93 -1.13
C ASP A 50 -6.23 -14.90 0.36
N LYS A 51 -6.20 -13.74 1.02
CA LYS A 51 -6.64 -13.57 2.42
C LYS A 51 -8.06 -13.04 2.54
N ARG A 52 -8.61 -12.51 1.46
CA ARG A 52 -9.99 -12.04 1.42
C ARG A 52 -10.95 -13.21 1.20
N PRO A 53 -12.18 -13.18 1.72
CA PRO A 53 -13.22 -14.14 1.32
C PRO A 53 -13.59 -13.91 -0.16
N ASP A 54 -14.07 -14.95 -0.84
CA ASP A 54 -14.66 -14.79 -2.16
C ASP A 54 -16.02 -14.09 -2.04
N GLU A 55 -16.21 -13.01 -2.78
CA GLU A 55 -17.46 -12.27 -2.83
C GLU A 55 -18.21 -12.56 -4.14
N PRO A 56 -19.50 -12.95 -4.11
CA PRO A 56 -20.23 -13.43 -5.29
C PRO A 56 -20.35 -12.45 -6.47
N ARG A 57 -19.98 -11.18 -6.30
CA ARG A 57 -20.22 -10.10 -7.27
C ARG A 57 -19.02 -9.18 -7.51
N VAL A 58 -17.91 -9.42 -6.83
CA VAL A 58 -16.69 -8.61 -6.98
C VAL A 58 -15.54 -9.59 -7.18
N PRO A 59 -15.04 -9.75 -8.43
CA PRO A 59 -13.86 -10.57 -8.65
C PRO A 59 -12.69 -9.94 -7.91
N LYS A 60 -11.91 -10.78 -7.22
CA LYS A 60 -10.62 -10.37 -6.69
C LYS A 60 -9.66 -10.16 -7.85
N GLU A 61 -8.82 -9.14 -7.74
CA GLU A 61 -7.64 -9.00 -8.58
C GLU A 61 -6.68 -10.19 -8.37
N SER A 62 -5.81 -10.44 -9.34
CA SER A 62 -4.79 -11.47 -9.18
C SER A 62 -3.77 -11.08 -8.10
N SER A 63 -2.99 -12.05 -7.60
CA SER A 63 -1.89 -11.73 -6.67
C SER A 63 -0.87 -10.80 -7.29
N GLU A 64 -0.64 -10.91 -8.60
CA GLU A 64 0.25 -10.02 -9.35
C GLU A 64 -0.33 -8.60 -9.42
N ASP A 65 -1.59 -8.45 -9.86
CA ASP A 65 -2.27 -7.15 -9.95
C ASP A 65 -2.30 -6.44 -8.59
N PHE A 66 -2.48 -7.20 -7.50
CA PHE A 66 -2.42 -6.66 -6.14
C PHE A 66 -1.06 -6.02 -5.85
N VAL A 67 0.05 -6.69 -6.20
CA VAL A 67 1.41 -6.15 -5.96
C VAL A 67 1.64 -4.88 -6.77
N TYR A 68 1.28 -4.87 -8.06
CA TYR A 68 1.37 -3.66 -8.89
C TYR A 68 0.55 -2.50 -8.31
N SER A 69 -0.64 -2.80 -7.77
CA SER A 69 -1.54 -1.81 -7.19
C SER A 69 -1.09 -1.33 -5.80
N PHE A 70 -0.24 -2.07 -5.10
CA PHE A 70 -0.02 -1.85 -3.67
C PHE A 70 0.76 -0.55 -3.37
N TRP A 71 1.80 -0.33 -4.16
CA TRP A 71 2.82 0.67 -3.83
C TRP A 71 2.47 2.09 -4.27
N GLU A 72 1.63 2.25 -5.28
CA GLU A 72 1.26 3.57 -5.80
C GLU A 72 0.62 4.49 -4.73
N PRO A 73 -0.37 4.05 -3.94
CA PRO A 73 -0.89 4.85 -2.83
C PRO A 73 0.16 5.16 -1.76
N PHE A 74 1.09 4.23 -1.50
CA PHE A 74 2.16 4.41 -0.53
C PHE A 74 3.13 5.51 -1.00
N HIS A 75 3.59 5.45 -2.25
CA HIS A 75 4.47 6.45 -2.85
C HIS A 75 3.81 7.81 -2.93
N MET A 76 2.53 7.87 -3.30
CA MET A 76 1.77 9.11 -3.31
C MET A 76 1.75 9.76 -1.93
N LEU A 77 1.45 9.01 -0.87
CA LEU A 77 1.46 9.54 0.49
C LEU A 77 2.86 10.02 0.91
N ALA A 78 3.89 9.24 0.60
CA ALA A 78 5.28 9.62 0.89
C ALA A 78 5.68 10.93 0.19
N ARG A 79 5.18 11.20 -1.02
CA ARG A 79 5.42 12.45 -1.77
C ARG A 79 4.74 13.67 -1.13
N LEU A 80 3.57 13.49 -0.52
CA LEU A 80 2.78 14.58 0.04
C LEU A 80 3.23 15.01 1.44
N ILE A 81 3.96 14.14 2.14
CA ILE A 81 4.45 14.42 3.48
C ILE A 81 5.78 15.19 3.39
N PRO A 82 5.91 16.35 4.05
CA PRO A 82 7.20 17.04 4.14
C PRO A 82 8.27 16.16 4.77
N GLN A 83 9.51 16.24 4.28
CA GLN A 83 10.60 15.38 4.73
C GLN A 83 10.81 15.38 6.26
N ASP A 84 10.67 16.53 6.92
CA ASP A 84 10.88 16.68 8.36
C ASP A 84 9.61 16.41 9.20
N HIS A 85 8.53 15.95 8.57
CA HIS A 85 7.27 15.69 9.25
C HIS A 85 7.27 14.28 9.89
N PRO A 86 6.85 14.10 11.16
CA PRO A 86 6.86 12.81 11.86
C PRO A 86 6.11 11.66 11.16
N ALA A 87 5.17 11.98 10.28
CA ALA A 87 4.46 10.98 9.47
C ALA A 87 5.39 10.21 8.51
N MET A 88 6.55 10.76 8.12
CA MET A 88 7.56 10.02 7.37
C MET A 88 8.13 8.86 8.19
N ASP A 89 8.47 9.10 9.46
CA ASP A 89 8.94 8.05 10.38
C ASP A 89 7.86 6.98 10.60
N MET A 90 6.58 7.36 10.60
CA MET A 90 5.47 6.42 10.69
C MET A 90 5.36 5.53 9.44
N LEU A 91 5.52 6.09 8.23
CA LEU A 91 5.57 5.28 7.01
C LEU A 91 6.74 4.29 7.02
N VAL A 92 7.91 4.72 7.50
CA VAL A 92 9.09 3.85 7.64
C VAL A 92 8.81 2.70 8.63
N GLN A 93 8.22 3.01 9.80
CA GLN A 93 7.84 1.99 10.78
C GLN A 93 6.83 1.00 10.20
N LEU A 94 5.91 1.45 9.34
CA LEU A 94 4.96 0.58 8.65
C LEU A 94 5.65 -0.41 7.71
N ILE A 95 6.63 0.05 6.92
CA ILE A 95 7.43 -0.84 6.05
C ILE A 95 8.21 -1.86 6.88
N ILE A 96 8.87 -1.42 7.96
CA ILE A 96 9.58 -2.33 8.88
C ILE A 96 8.61 -3.39 9.41
N LYS A 97 7.43 -2.96 9.87
CA LYS A 97 6.43 -3.87 10.41
C LYS A 97 5.94 -4.88 9.38
N LEU A 98 5.68 -4.46 8.14
CA LEU A 98 5.29 -5.36 7.06
C LEU A 98 6.38 -6.40 6.82
N ARG A 99 7.65 -5.99 6.72
CA ARG A 99 8.80 -6.91 6.53
C ARG A 99 8.93 -7.97 7.63
N ASP A 100 8.55 -7.62 8.86
CA ASP A 100 8.55 -8.54 10.01
C ASP A 100 7.37 -9.53 10.02
N MET A 101 6.35 -9.32 9.16
CA MET A 101 5.22 -10.25 9.07
C MET A 101 5.62 -11.55 8.36
N PRO A 102 4.96 -12.68 8.67
CA PRO A 102 5.11 -13.90 7.89
C PRO A 102 4.83 -13.65 6.41
N SER A 103 5.87 -13.73 5.60
CA SER A 103 5.78 -13.42 4.18
C SER A 103 5.25 -14.61 3.38
N ARG A 104 4.45 -14.30 2.38
CA ARG A 104 3.88 -15.26 1.42
C ARG A 104 4.68 -15.23 0.12
N GLN A 105 4.74 -16.37 -0.56
CA GLN A 105 5.30 -16.42 -1.90
C GLN A 105 4.29 -15.84 -2.91
N VAL A 106 4.78 -14.95 -3.77
CA VAL A 106 4.05 -14.41 -4.91
C VAL A 106 4.90 -14.57 -6.16
N HIS A 107 4.26 -14.92 -7.28
CA HIS A 107 4.89 -14.97 -8.58
C HIS A 107 4.47 -13.76 -9.38
N LEU A 108 5.43 -13.05 -9.96
CA LEU A 108 5.22 -11.90 -10.84
C LEU A 108 5.74 -12.24 -12.23
N GLN A 109 4.86 -12.19 -13.23
CA GLN A 109 5.21 -12.55 -14.58
C GLN A 109 6.28 -11.58 -15.12
N GLY A 110 7.41 -12.13 -15.57
CA GLY A 110 8.53 -11.34 -16.07
C GLY A 110 9.52 -10.86 -15.00
N TRP A 111 9.22 -11.04 -13.70
CA TRP A 111 10.09 -10.65 -12.59
C TRP A 111 10.58 -11.84 -11.75
N GLY A 112 9.74 -12.86 -11.54
CA GLY A 112 10.08 -14.08 -10.79
C GLY A 112 9.29 -14.26 -9.50
N ASP A 113 9.83 -15.06 -8.59
CA ASP A 113 9.23 -15.40 -7.30
C ASP A 113 9.77 -14.51 -6.17
N PHE A 114 8.88 -14.02 -5.31
CA PHE A 114 9.20 -13.14 -4.20
C PHE A 114 8.47 -13.54 -2.93
N ALA A 115 9.12 -13.32 -1.79
CA ALA A 115 8.47 -13.25 -0.50
C ALA A 115 7.87 -11.83 -0.32
N LEU A 116 6.58 -11.66 -0.60
CA LEU A 116 5.85 -10.38 -0.67
C LEU A 116 6.35 -9.29 0.29
N TRP A 117 6.33 -9.55 1.60
CA TRP A 117 6.70 -8.51 2.58
C TRP A 117 8.19 -8.46 2.89
N ALA A 118 8.91 -9.56 2.76
CA ALA A 118 10.36 -9.59 3.02
C ALA A 118 11.15 -8.89 1.90
N ASP A 119 10.70 -9.07 0.66
CA ASP A 119 11.39 -8.61 -0.55
C ASP A 119 10.82 -7.29 -1.09
N LEU A 120 9.57 -6.93 -0.73
CA LEU A 120 8.88 -5.73 -1.19
C LEU A 120 8.90 -5.60 -2.73
N PRO A 121 8.39 -6.60 -3.46
CA PRO A 121 8.52 -6.65 -4.91
C PRO A 121 7.85 -5.44 -5.56
N LEU A 122 8.48 -4.89 -6.61
CA LEU A 122 8.04 -3.71 -7.34
C LEU A 122 8.05 -2.38 -6.56
N PHE A 123 8.59 -2.34 -5.33
CA PHE A 123 8.67 -1.09 -4.56
C PHE A 123 9.50 -0.03 -5.29
N GLY A 124 10.71 -0.37 -5.73
CA GLY A 124 11.60 0.59 -6.42
C GLY A 124 11.10 0.93 -7.83
N GLU A 125 10.53 -0.06 -8.51
CA GLU A 125 10.01 0.03 -9.86
C GLU A 125 8.82 1.00 -9.94
N THR A 126 7.85 0.82 -9.04
CA THR A 126 6.68 1.70 -8.95
C THR A 126 7.03 3.07 -8.35
N PHE A 127 8.12 3.17 -7.57
CA PHE A 127 8.68 4.47 -7.17
C PHE A 127 9.16 5.23 -8.40
N SER A 128 9.98 4.64 -9.27
CA SER A 128 10.41 5.31 -10.51
C SER A 128 9.22 5.78 -11.35
N THR A 129 8.22 4.93 -11.58
CA THR A 129 7.00 5.34 -12.31
C THR A 129 6.26 6.50 -11.64
N ALA A 130 6.18 6.53 -10.31
CA ALA A 130 5.51 7.60 -9.58
C ALA A 130 6.30 8.94 -9.59
N TYR A 131 7.59 8.94 -9.92
CA TYR A 131 8.46 10.12 -9.92
C TYR A 131 8.94 10.54 -11.32
N ASP A 132 8.80 9.68 -12.32
CA ASP A 132 9.08 9.96 -13.74
C ASP A 132 7.89 10.63 -14.46
N VAL A 133 6.86 11.03 -13.73
CA VAL A 133 5.73 11.81 -14.28
C VAL A 133 6.16 13.28 -14.40
N GLU A 134 6.57 13.66 -15.61
CA GLU A 134 6.81 15.07 -16.03
C GLU A 134 5.53 15.93 -15.97
#